data_AF-A0A7S1MKC7-F1
#
_entry.id   AF-A0A7S1MKC7-F1
#
_cell.length_a   1.000
_cell.length_b   1.000
_cell.length_c   1.000
_cell.angle_alpha   90.00
_cell.angle_beta   90.00
_cell.angle_gamma   90.00
#
_symmetry.space_group_name_H-M   'P 1'
#
loop_
_entity.id
_entity.type
_entity.pdbx_description
1 polymer ?
#
loop_
_entity_poly.entity_id
_entity_poly.type
_entity_poly.pdbx_seq_one_letter_code
_entity_poly.pdbx_strand_id
1 'polypeptide(L)'
;FWSAKEAFVKARGDGLGFELNRAEFMFVCQDEAIPTYVATVAVDGKRTPQWRCFQERLGENHWATVARGPTDDVVDAYGEFTRTLTRPTSTIPFNIWEEELFKESPRFQVVPVGFLVPADDVPGFVATGGIPWAGPTESDATDVRVRTESEARLEIEKEISRLEEKGKEHLQQKEFVQALRCYTSALDLTQQDIRGAPSKRYHLFCKQAVCHLEMQDFESALVDANKALEIDEGNAEAYFQRGRALEGLGIYAQALESLQQARQRKRDDHGAASR
;
A
#
# COMPACT_ATOMS: atom_id res chain seq x y z
N PHE A 1 0.47 18.17 4.45
CA PHE A 1 1.92 18.22 4.79
C PHE A 1 2.19 18.15 6.29
N TRP A 2 1.95 19.20 7.09
CA TRP A 2 2.29 19.19 8.52
C TRP A 2 1.62 18.05 9.31
N SER A 3 0.34 17.78 9.05
CA SER A 3 -0.39 16.67 9.69
C SER A 3 0.20 15.29 9.39
N ALA A 4 0.77 15.09 8.19
CA ALA A 4 1.41 13.82 7.82
C ALA A 4 2.74 13.62 8.55
N LYS A 5 3.55 14.68 8.66
CA LYS A 5 4.76 14.67 9.49
C LYS A 5 4.42 14.38 10.95
N GLU A 6 3.42 15.05 11.51
CA GLU A 6 2.99 14.80 12.89
C GLU A 6 2.46 13.37 13.11
N ALA A 7 1.65 12.86 12.17
CA ALA A 7 1.13 11.49 12.26
C ALA A 7 2.26 10.44 12.18
N PHE A 8 3.19 10.60 11.24
CA PHE A 8 4.33 9.69 11.04
C PHE A 8 5.25 9.66 12.26
N VAL A 9 5.66 10.84 12.74
CA VAL A 9 6.55 11.00 13.91
C VAL A 9 5.91 10.40 15.17
N LYS A 10 4.61 10.66 15.39
CA LYS A 10 3.88 10.09 16.54
C LYS A 10 3.71 8.58 16.44
N ALA A 11 3.43 8.06 15.25
CA ALA A 11 3.30 6.63 15.03
C ALA A 11 4.62 5.88 15.26
N ARG A 12 5.76 6.50 14.92
CA ARG A 12 7.10 5.96 15.20
C ARG A 12 7.56 6.18 16.63
N GLY A 13 7.06 7.19 17.33
CA GLY A 13 7.57 7.56 18.65
C GLY A 13 8.87 8.38 18.58
N ASP A 14 9.16 9.00 17.43
CA ASP A 14 10.29 9.92 17.24
C ASP A 14 10.03 11.22 18.05
N GLY A 15 10.23 11.16 19.37
CA GLY A 15 10.07 12.30 20.27
C GLY A 15 11.27 13.25 20.26
N LEU A 16 11.38 14.10 21.28
CA LEU A 16 12.50 15.05 21.46
C LEU A 16 13.89 14.37 21.59
N GLY A 17 13.94 13.04 21.78
CA GLY A 17 15.18 12.27 21.97
C GLY A 17 15.73 11.57 20.73
N PHE A 18 15.01 11.60 19.59
CA PHE A 18 15.44 10.95 18.35
C PHE A 18 15.43 11.95 17.20
N GLU A 19 16.59 12.14 16.56
CA GLU A 19 16.75 13.10 15.48
C GLU A 19 16.24 12.51 14.16
N LEU A 20 15.06 12.99 13.71
CA LEU A 20 14.58 12.81 12.34
C LEU A 20 15.04 14.00 11.50
N ASN A 21 16.12 13.83 10.72
CA ASN A 21 16.74 14.90 9.95
C ASN A 21 15.88 15.34 8.75
N ARG A 22 15.40 14.38 7.94
CA ARG A 22 14.55 14.65 6.79
C ARG A 22 13.50 13.56 6.59
N ALA A 23 12.25 13.98 6.51
CA ALA A 23 11.14 13.14 6.04
C ALA A 23 10.46 13.79 4.85
N GLU A 24 10.33 13.03 3.77
CA GLU A 24 9.74 13.45 2.51
C GLU A 24 8.43 12.69 2.28
N PHE A 25 7.37 13.41 1.93
CA PHE A 25 6.04 12.85 1.72
C PHE A 25 5.61 13.09 0.28
N MET A 26 5.33 12.02 -0.46
CA MET A 26 4.82 12.10 -1.83
C MET A 26 3.32 11.80 -1.82
N PHE A 27 2.49 12.83 -2.02
CA PHE A 27 1.04 12.71 -2.00
C PHE A 27 0.48 12.37 -3.37
N VAL A 28 -0.48 11.44 -3.39
CA VAL A 28 -1.30 11.07 -4.54
C VAL A 28 -2.76 11.30 -4.16
N CYS A 29 -3.46 12.12 -4.95
CA CYS A 29 -4.90 12.35 -4.78
C CYS A 29 -5.67 11.05 -5.08
N GLN A 30 -6.59 10.67 -4.21
CA GLN A 30 -7.46 9.50 -4.39
C GLN A 30 -8.84 9.90 -4.91
N ASP A 31 -9.36 11.05 -4.45
CA ASP A 31 -10.66 11.57 -4.83
C ASP A 31 -10.57 13.11 -4.93
N GLU A 32 -10.88 13.64 -6.12
CA GLU A 32 -10.86 15.09 -6.37
C GLU A 32 -12.15 15.79 -5.91
N ALA A 33 -13.26 15.07 -5.80
CA ALA A 33 -14.52 15.61 -5.31
C ALA A 33 -14.49 15.80 -3.79
N ILE A 34 -13.79 14.90 -3.08
CA ILE A 34 -13.52 15.00 -1.64
C ILE A 34 -12.01 14.82 -1.44
N PRO A 35 -11.25 15.91 -1.26
CA PRO A 35 -9.78 15.88 -1.26
C PRO A 35 -9.23 14.90 -0.23
N THR A 36 -8.92 13.69 -0.70
CA THR A 36 -8.30 12.62 0.06
C THR A 36 -6.99 12.26 -0.62
N TYR A 37 -5.95 12.09 0.19
CA TYR A 37 -4.61 11.84 -0.31
C TYR A 37 -3.99 10.65 0.39
N VAL A 38 -3.26 9.84 -0.37
CA VAL A 38 -2.36 8.83 0.17
C VAL A 38 -0.94 9.32 -0.06
N ALA A 39 -0.12 9.31 0.99
CA ALA A 39 1.29 9.65 0.90
C ALA A 39 2.19 8.46 1.21
N THR A 40 3.23 8.28 0.39
CA THR A 40 4.40 7.47 0.73
C THR A 40 5.45 8.33 1.41
N VAL A 41 6.32 7.69 2.19
CA VAL A 41 7.36 8.36 2.98
C VAL A 41 8.75 7.92 2.51
N ALA A 42 9.69 8.86 2.52
CA ALA A 42 11.11 8.59 2.48
C ALA A 42 11.81 9.31 3.65
N VAL A 43 12.71 8.61 4.33
CA VAL A 43 13.50 9.16 5.44
C VAL A 43 14.94 9.25 4.99
N ASP A 44 15.53 10.44 5.07
CA ASP A 44 16.90 10.73 4.65
C ASP A 44 17.23 10.22 3.23
N GLY A 45 16.25 10.36 2.32
CA GLY A 45 16.35 9.93 0.92
C GLY A 45 16.11 8.43 0.68
N LYS A 46 15.94 7.63 1.73
CA LYS A 46 15.61 6.20 1.63
C LYS A 46 14.09 6.02 1.67
N ARG A 47 13.52 5.38 0.65
CA ARG A 47 12.09 5.04 0.63
C ARG A 47 11.75 4.06 1.74
N THR A 48 10.62 4.32 2.40
CA THR A 48 10.06 3.43 3.44
C THR A 48 8.72 2.89 2.92
N PRO A 49 8.72 1.84 2.06
CA PRO A 49 7.51 1.34 1.39
C PRO A 49 6.49 0.73 2.36
N GLN A 50 6.92 0.41 3.57
CA GLN A 50 6.07 -0.12 4.63
C GLN A 50 5.31 0.98 5.40
N TRP A 51 5.48 2.25 5.03
CA TRP A 51 4.76 3.38 5.60
C TRP A 51 3.81 4.03 4.60
N ARG A 52 2.58 4.28 5.05
CA ARG A 52 1.53 4.99 4.31
C ARG A 52 0.89 6.04 5.22
N CYS A 53 0.61 7.22 4.67
CA CYS A 53 -0.16 8.26 5.34
C CYS A 53 -1.46 8.51 4.58
N PHE A 54 -2.59 8.36 5.25
CA PHE A 54 -3.93 8.63 4.71
C PHE A 54 -4.41 9.98 5.23
N GLN A 55 -4.59 10.94 4.34
CA GLN A 55 -4.95 12.30 4.68
C GLN A 55 -6.35 12.63 4.16
N GLU A 56 -7.21 13.12 5.04
CA GLU A 56 -8.59 13.52 4.75
C GLU A 56 -8.81 14.98 5.17
N ARG A 57 -9.47 15.76 4.31
CA ARG A 57 -9.88 17.13 4.62
C ARG A 57 -11.16 17.13 5.45
N LEU A 58 -11.14 17.82 6.59
CA LEU A 58 -12.28 17.97 7.49
C LEU A 58 -12.82 19.40 7.39
N GLY A 59 -13.92 19.56 6.65
CA GLY A 59 -14.49 20.88 6.37
C GLY A 59 -13.54 21.79 5.60
N GLU A 60 -13.60 23.10 5.85
CA GLU A 60 -12.83 24.06 5.05
C GLU A 60 -11.34 24.12 5.41
N ASN A 61 -10.98 24.04 6.69
CA ASN A 61 -9.63 24.41 7.16
C ASN A 61 -8.91 23.33 7.98
N HIS A 62 -9.49 22.14 8.14
CA HIS A 62 -8.89 21.09 8.96
C HIS A 62 -8.47 19.89 8.11
N TRP A 63 -7.46 19.19 8.59
CA TRP A 63 -6.95 17.97 7.99
C TRP A 63 -6.69 16.95 9.08
N ALA A 64 -7.15 15.72 8.85
CA ALA A 64 -6.75 14.57 9.63
C ALA A 64 -5.77 13.73 8.83
N THR A 65 -4.84 13.08 9.51
CA THR A 65 -3.92 12.14 8.87
C THR A 65 -3.70 10.93 9.74
N VAL A 66 -3.86 9.75 9.16
CA VAL A 66 -3.54 8.46 9.78
C VAL A 66 -2.25 7.96 9.15
N ALA A 67 -1.20 7.80 9.96
CA ALA A 67 0.00 7.10 9.53
C ALA A 67 -0.10 5.63 9.93
N ARG A 68 0.23 4.73 9.01
CA ARG A 68 0.34 3.29 9.25
C ARG A 68 1.73 2.82 8.85
N GLY A 69 2.31 1.99 9.70
CA GLY A 69 3.64 1.47 9.52
C GLY A 69 3.93 0.31 10.46
N PRO A 70 5.04 -0.41 10.23
CA PRO A 70 5.40 -1.57 11.02
C PRO A 70 5.72 -1.17 12.46
N THR A 71 5.30 -2.01 13.40
CA THR A 71 5.63 -1.86 14.81
C THR A 71 7.13 -2.03 15.08
N ASP A 72 7.85 -2.73 14.19
CA ASP A 72 9.31 -2.91 14.26
C ASP A 72 10.08 -1.58 14.05
N ASP A 73 9.46 -0.57 13.42
CA ASP A 73 10.05 0.76 13.22
C ASP A 73 9.78 1.72 14.39
N VAL A 74 9.05 1.28 15.41
CA VAL A 74 8.72 2.09 16.58
C VAL A 74 9.96 2.27 17.46
N VAL A 75 10.24 3.52 17.78
CA VAL A 75 11.33 3.96 18.64
C VAL A 75 10.74 4.48 19.95
N ASP A 76 11.25 3.98 21.06
CA ASP A 76 10.80 4.35 22.40
C ASP A 76 12.00 4.39 23.35
N ALA A 77 12.27 5.56 23.94
CA ALA A 77 13.40 5.78 24.82
C ALA A 77 13.36 4.91 26.09
N TYR A 78 12.16 4.55 26.57
CA TYR A 78 11.96 3.83 27.84
C TYR A 78 11.29 2.46 27.67
N GLY A 79 10.87 2.12 26.45
CA GLY A 79 10.22 0.84 26.11
C GLY A 79 8.82 0.66 26.72
N GLU A 80 8.22 1.71 27.29
CA GLU A 80 6.86 1.68 27.84
C GLU A 80 5.79 1.56 26.76
N PHE A 81 5.93 2.31 25.67
CA PHE A 81 5.05 2.24 24.51
C PHE A 81 5.21 0.91 23.77
N THR A 82 6.45 0.47 23.51
CA THR A 82 6.69 -0.81 22.81
C THR A 82 6.15 -2.01 23.59
N ARG A 83 6.07 -1.97 24.93
CA ARG A 83 5.43 -3.02 25.76
C ARG A 83 3.93 -3.16 25.52
N THR A 84 3.26 -2.12 25.04
CA THR A 84 1.82 -2.19 24.69
C THR A 84 1.57 -2.92 23.37
N LEU A 85 2.61 -3.05 22.53
CA LEU A 85 2.54 -3.75 21.26
C LEU A 85 2.64 -5.27 21.49
N THR A 86 1.51 -5.95 21.40
CA THR A 86 1.40 -7.37 21.73
C THR A 86 1.90 -8.31 20.63
N ARG A 87 2.08 -7.79 19.40
CA ARG A 87 2.49 -8.57 18.23
C ARG A 87 3.36 -7.73 17.30
N PRO A 88 4.64 -8.12 17.07
CA PRO A 88 5.50 -7.47 16.08
C PRO A 88 4.96 -7.66 14.66
N THR A 89 5.11 -6.66 13.81
CA THR A 89 4.65 -6.70 12.42
C THR A 89 5.41 -7.76 11.62
N SER A 90 6.69 -7.98 11.94
CA SER A 90 7.51 -9.10 11.44
C SER A 90 6.91 -10.50 11.63
N THR A 91 5.93 -10.69 12.52
CA THR A 91 5.22 -11.97 12.74
C THR A 91 3.92 -12.10 11.93
N ILE A 92 3.56 -11.08 11.14
CA ILE A 92 2.36 -11.05 10.31
C ILE A 92 2.77 -11.45 8.89
N PRO A 93 2.10 -12.44 8.26
CA PRO A 93 2.33 -12.78 6.86
C PRO A 93 2.25 -11.55 5.95
N PHE A 94 3.16 -11.44 4.98
CA PHE A 94 3.31 -10.25 4.16
C PHE A 94 2.01 -9.85 3.45
N ASN A 95 1.28 -10.80 2.89
CA ASN A 95 -0.01 -10.56 2.25
C ASN A 95 -1.06 -9.94 3.19
N ILE A 96 -1.13 -10.39 4.45
CA ILE A 96 -2.06 -9.86 5.46
C ILE A 96 -1.62 -8.47 5.91
N TRP A 97 -0.32 -8.28 6.14
CA TRP A 97 0.22 -6.98 6.50
C TRP A 97 0.01 -5.95 5.38
N GLU A 98 0.25 -6.36 4.13
CA GLU A 98 0.00 -5.54 2.95
C GLU A 98 -1.49 -5.15 2.92
N GLU A 99 -2.42 -6.09 3.02
CA GLU A 99 -3.85 -5.76 3.04
C GLU A 99 -4.21 -4.70 4.11
N GLU A 100 -3.73 -4.85 5.35
CA GLU A 100 -3.99 -3.89 6.42
C GLU A 100 -3.30 -2.52 6.22
N LEU A 101 -2.11 -2.51 5.60
CA LEU A 101 -1.38 -1.27 5.29
C LEU A 101 -2.16 -0.41 4.28
N PHE A 102 -2.87 -1.04 3.34
CA PHE A 102 -3.61 -0.36 2.26
C PHE A 102 -5.12 -0.25 2.49
N LYS A 103 -5.65 -0.92 3.53
CA LYS A 103 -7.07 -0.90 3.89
C LYS A 103 -7.59 0.53 4.00
N GLU A 104 -8.74 0.81 3.40
CA GLU A 104 -9.36 2.13 3.47
C GLU A 104 -9.54 2.57 4.94
N SER A 105 -9.12 3.80 5.26
CA SER A 105 -9.35 4.34 6.60
C SER A 105 -10.83 4.71 6.74
N PRO A 106 -11.50 4.35 7.85
CA PRO A 106 -12.84 4.86 8.10
C PRO A 106 -12.80 6.39 8.09
N ARG A 107 -13.77 7.02 7.41
CA ARG A 107 -13.83 8.47 7.31
C ARG A 107 -13.96 9.12 8.68
N PHE A 108 -13.25 10.23 8.86
CA PHE A 108 -13.37 11.01 10.08
C PHE A 108 -14.71 11.73 10.12
N GLN A 109 -15.39 11.63 11.26
CA GLN A 109 -16.61 12.40 11.51
C GLN A 109 -16.27 13.62 12.35
N VAL A 110 -16.62 14.82 11.86
CA VAL A 110 -16.56 16.04 12.65
C VAL A 110 -17.83 16.10 13.49
N VAL A 111 -17.67 16.02 14.81
CA VAL A 111 -18.77 16.20 15.76
C VAL A 111 -18.67 17.58 16.42
N PRO A 112 -19.78 18.27 16.67
CA PRO A 112 -19.75 19.54 17.37
C PRO A 112 -19.40 19.35 18.84
N VAL A 113 -18.88 20.40 19.49
CA VAL A 113 -18.50 20.35 20.92
C VAL A 113 -19.64 19.88 21.82
N GLY A 114 -20.89 20.23 21.49
CA GLY A 114 -22.07 19.79 22.21
C GLY A 114 -22.26 18.27 22.27
N PHE A 115 -21.62 17.50 21.38
CA PHE A 115 -21.62 16.03 21.42
C PHE A 115 -20.83 15.47 22.61
N LEU A 116 -19.83 16.21 23.09
CA LEU A 116 -18.97 15.79 24.21
C LEU A 116 -19.55 16.18 25.58
N VAL A 117 -20.65 16.93 25.61
CA VAL A 117 -21.24 17.45 26.85
C VAL A 117 -22.12 16.38 27.50
N PRO A 118 -21.85 15.97 28.75
CA PRO A 118 -22.71 15.05 29.49
C PRO A 118 -24.14 15.57 29.59
N ALA A 119 -25.14 14.68 29.55
CA ALA A 119 -26.56 15.07 29.53
C ALA A 119 -26.94 16.00 30.69
N ASP A 120 -26.37 15.76 31.88
CA ASP A 120 -26.62 16.54 33.08
C ASP A 120 -26.02 17.96 33.01
N ASP A 121 -24.97 18.16 32.19
CA ASP A 121 -24.25 19.43 32.04
C ASP A 121 -24.77 20.28 30.87
N VAL A 122 -25.65 19.73 30.02
CA VAL A 122 -26.23 20.43 28.87
C VAL A 122 -26.90 21.76 29.26
N PRO A 123 -27.70 21.87 30.34
CA PRO A 123 -28.30 23.14 30.73
C PRO A 123 -27.28 24.24 31.03
N GLY A 124 -26.16 23.88 31.68
CA GLY A 124 -25.07 24.80 31.97
C GLY A 124 -24.32 25.23 30.71
N PHE A 125 -24.04 24.28 29.81
CA PHE A 125 -23.42 24.54 28.52
C PHE A 125 -24.26 25.50 27.67
N VAL A 126 -25.58 25.27 27.56
CA VAL A 126 -26.50 26.16 26.84
C VAL A 126 -26.57 27.55 27.47
N ALA A 127 -26.57 27.64 28.81
CA ALA A 127 -26.56 28.93 29.51
C ALA A 127 -25.32 29.79 29.18
N THR A 128 -24.21 29.16 28.79
CA THR A 128 -22.98 29.85 28.33
C THR A 128 -22.94 30.12 26.82
N GLY A 129 -24.03 29.87 26.10
CA GLY A 129 -24.12 30.03 24.64
C GLY A 129 -23.69 28.81 23.84
N GLY A 130 -23.49 27.65 24.48
CA GLY A 130 -23.20 26.39 23.82
C GLY A 130 -24.39 25.86 23.01
N ILE A 131 -24.11 25.23 21.86
CA ILE A 131 -25.14 24.61 21.01
C ILE A 131 -25.23 23.12 21.35
N PRO A 132 -26.34 22.63 21.92
CA PRO A 132 -26.48 21.24 22.33
C PRO A 132 -26.55 20.33 21.11
N TRP A 133 -26.04 19.10 21.24
CA TRP A 133 -26.13 18.11 20.17
C TRP A 133 -27.57 17.60 20.03
N ALA A 134 -28.13 17.70 18.81
CA ALA A 134 -29.50 17.32 18.50
C ALA A 134 -29.65 15.92 17.87
N GLY A 135 -28.54 15.16 17.74
CA GLY A 135 -28.51 13.93 16.96
C GLY A 135 -28.13 14.17 15.48
N PRO A 136 -27.86 13.10 14.72
CA PRO A 136 -27.53 13.19 13.30
C PRO A 136 -28.75 13.66 12.48
N THR A 137 -28.54 14.56 11.54
CA THR A 137 -29.53 14.97 10.54
C THR A 137 -29.54 14.01 9.34
N GLU A 138 -30.72 13.69 8.79
CA GLU A 138 -30.88 12.73 7.66
C GLU A 138 -30.08 13.10 6.40
N SER A 139 -29.64 14.36 6.25
CA SER A 139 -28.77 14.80 5.14
C SER A 139 -27.32 14.31 5.23
N ASP A 140 -26.90 13.75 6.36
CA ASP A 140 -25.50 13.32 6.57
C ASP A 140 -25.29 11.83 6.27
N ALA A 141 -26.36 11.09 5.94
CA ALA A 141 -26.33 9.62 5.91
C ALA A 141 -26.42 8.97 4.53
N THR A 142 -26.95 9.62 3.48
CA THR A 142 -27.18 8.95 2.20
C THR A 142 -27.28 9.93 1.03
N ASP A 143 -26.23 10.05 0.22
CA ASP A 143 -26.36 10.04 -1.24
C ASP A 143 -24.97 9.95 -1.91
N VAL A 144 -24.89 9.40 -3.13
CA VAL A 144 -23.67 9.19 -3.95
C VAL A 144 -22.75 8.01 -3.55
N ARG A 145 -23.23 6.76 -3.54
CA ARG A 145 -22.35 5.60 -3.21
C ARG A 145 -22.35 4.39 -4.15
N VAL A 146 -23.02 4.39 -5.30
CA VAL A 146 -23.01 3.19 -6.17
C VAL A 146 -22.73 3.46 -7.66
N ARG A 147 -22.79 4.71 -8.13
CA ARG A 147 -22.57 5.02 -9.57
C ARG A 147 -21.15 5.46 -9.94
N THR A 148 -20.34 5.93 -8.98
CA THR A 148 -19.00 6.48 -9.24
C THR A 148 -17.87 5.45 -9.07
N GLU A 149 -18.00 4.50 -8.14
CA GLU A 149 -16.95 3.50 -7.88
C GLU A 149 -16.73 2.55 -9.05
N SER A 150 -17.77 2.14 -9.77
CA SER A 150 -17.63 1.25 -10.94
C SER A 150 -16.92 1.92 -12.11
N GLU A 151 -17.16 3.22 -12.31
CA GLU A 151 -16.54 4.01 -13.38
C GLU A 151 -15.08 4.33 -13.04
N ALA A 152 -14.80 4.69 -11.78
CA ALA A 152 -13.43 4.90 -11.29
C ALA A 152 -12.58 3.62 -11.36
N ARG A 153 -13.14 2.47 -10.97
CA ARG A 153 -12.48 1.16 -11.12
C ARG A 153 -12.15 0.84 -12.57
N LEU A 154 -13.09 1.07 -13.48
CA LEU A 154 -12.89 0.84 -14.91
C LEU A 154 -11.78 1.74 -15.47
N GLU A 155 -11.67 2.98 -15.00
CA GLU A 155 -10.61 3.90 -15.45
C GLU A 155 -9.24 3.52 -14.90
N ILE A 156 -9.16 3.08 -13.65
CA ILE A 156 -7.92 2.55 -13.04
C ILE A 156 -7.46 1.27 -13.77
N GLU A 157 -8.38 0.35 -14.07
CA GLU A 157 -8.07 -0.86 -14.84
C GLU A 157 -7.53 -0.55 -16.25
N LYS A 158 -8.09 0.47 -16.93
CA LYS A 158 -7.57 0.93 -18.21
C LYS A 158 -6.17 1.50 -18.09
N GLU A 159 -5.90 2.33 -17.06
CA GLU A 159 -4.58 2.92 -16.88
C GLU A 159 -3.53 1.88 -16.48
N ILE A 160 -3.87 0.90 -15.65
CA ILE A 160 -3.03 -0.28 -15.38
C ILE A 160 -2.69 -0.99 -16.70
N SER A 161 -3.70 -1.30 -17.52
CA SER A 161 -3.51 -1.99 -18.80
C SER A 161 -2.61 -1.18 -19.75
N ARG A 162 -2.77 0.16 -19.76
CA ARG A 162 -1.94 1.07 -20.54
C ARG A 162 -0.49 1.10 -20.07
N LEU A 163 -0.25 1.10 -18.76
CA LEU A 163 1.08 1.06 -18.18
C LEU A 163 1.76 -0.29 -18.44
N GLU A 164 1.02 -1.39 -18.38
CA GLU A 164 1.54 -2.71 -18.76
C GLU A 164 1.99 -2.75 -20.21
N GLU A 165 1.20 -2.17 -21.12
CA GLU A 165 1.54 -2.15 -22.55
C GLU A 165 2.76 -1.29 -22.82
N LYS A 166 2.82 -0.08 -22.25
CA LYS A 166 4.04 0.76 -22.31
C LYS A 166 5.26 0.06 -21.73
N GLY A 167 5.09 -0.65 -20.62
CA GLY A 167 6.17 -1.45 -20.02
C GLY A 167 6.69 -2.52 -20.99
N LYS A 168 5.80 -3.19 -21.73
CA LYS A 168 6.17 -4.18 -22.75
C LYS A 168 6.89 -3.54 -23.93
N GLU A 169 6.44 -2.38 -24.40
CA GLU A 169 7.11 -1.62 -25.45
C GLU A 169 8.55 -1.25 -25.05
N HIS A 170 8.73 -0.70 -23.85
CA HIS A 170 10.06 -0.39 -23.31
C HIS A 170 10.94 -1.64 -23.15
N LEU A 171 10.37 -2.79 -22.74
CA LEU A 171 11.10 -4.07 -22.71
C LEU A 171 11.59 -4.49 -24.10
N GLN A 172 10.75 -4.35 -25.14
CA GLN A 172 11.13 -4.66 -26.53
C GLN A 172 12.24 -3.74 -27.03
N GLN A 173 12.22 -2.48 -26.59
CA GLN A 173 13.25 -1.47 -26.89
C GLN A 173 14.52 -1.62 -26.05
N LYS A 174 14.56 -2.59 -25.12
CA LYS A 174 15.65 -2.79 -24.13
C LYS A 174 15.84 -1.61 -23.16
N GLU A 175 14.80 -0.80 -22.98
CA GLU A 175 14.76 0.31 -22.03
C GLU A 175 14.27 -0.19 -20.66
N PHE A 176 15.09 -1.01 -20.01
CA PHE A 176 14.68 -1.78 -18.82
C PHE A 176 14.28 -0.91 -17.62
N VAL A 177 14.93 0.25 -17.44
CA VAL A 177 14.61 1.18 -16.34
C VAL A 177 13.23 1.82 -16.54
N GLN A 178 12.90 2.18 -17.78
CA GLN A 178 11.61 2.76 -18.15
C GLN A 178 10.50 1.71 -18.02
N ALA A 179 10.76 0.48 -18.49
CA ALA A 179 9.84 -0.64 -18.29
C ALA A 179 9.58 -0.90 -16.81
N LEU A 180 10.63 -0.94 -15.99
CA LEU A 180 10.50 -1.11 -14.54
C LEU A 180 9.65 -0.02 -13.90
N ARG A 181 9.83 1.25 -14.31
CA ARG A 181 8.99 2.37 -13.85
C ARG A 181 7.52 2.16 -14.20
N CYS A 182 7.21 1.77 -15.44
CA CYS A 182 5.83 1.49 -15.87
C CYS A 182 5.18 0.39 -15.02
N TYR A 183 5.88 -0.73 -14.81
CA TYR A 183 5.36 -1.83 -13.99
C TYR A 183 5.23 -1.47 -12.51
N THR A 184 6.14 -0.65 -11.99
CA THR A 184 6.05 -0.13 -10.61
C THR A 184 4.81 0.76 -10.46
N SER A 185 4.59 1.70 -11.39
CA SER A 185 3.40 2.55 -11.36
C SER A 185 2.10 1.74 -11.51
N ALA A 186 2.10 0.72 -12.38
CA ALA A 186 0.96 -0.19 -12.52
C ALA A 186 0.67 -0.91 -11.20
N LEU A 187 1.72 -1.39 -10.52
CA LEU A 187 1.59 -2.05 -9.22
C LEU A 187 1.05 -1.10 -8.15
N ASP A 188 1.53 0.14 -8.10
CA ASP A 188 1.02 1.19 -7.20
C ASP A 188 -0.47 1.48 -7.44
N LEU A 189 -0.97 1.38 -8.68
CA LEU A 189 -2.40 1.51 -8.99
C LEU A 189 -3.19 0.25 -8.60
N THR A 190 -2.63 -0.94 -8.78
CA THR A 190 -3.28 -2.17 -8.26
C THR A 190 -3.40 -2.17 -6.74
N GLN A 191 -2.56 -1.38 -6.04
CA GLN A 191 -2.60 -1.17 -4.59
C GLN A 191 -3.75 -0.28 -4.12
N GLN A 192 -4.39 0.47 -5.03
CA GLN A 192 -5.54 1.32 -4.73
C GLN A 192 -6.88 0.58 -4.90
N ASP A 193 -6.89 -0.59 -5.58
CA ASP A 193 -8.13 -1.30 -5.87
C ASP A 193 -8.59 -2.20 -4.72
N ILE A 194 -9.86 -2.00 -4.36
CA ILE A 194 -10.58 -2.53 -3.21
C ILE A 194 -11.25 -3.86 -3.61
N ARG A 195 -10.92 -4.94 -2.87
CA ARG A 195 -11.68 -6.20 -2.74
C ARG A 195 -11.85 -7.11 -3.98
N GLY A 196 -11.20 -6.85 -5.12
CA GLY A 196 -11.56 -7.52 -6.37
C GLY A 196 -10.58 -8.52 -6.97
N ALA A 197 -9.32 -8.13 -7.18
CA ALA A 197 -8.43 -8.88 -8.06
C ALA A 197 -6.99 -9.04 -7.53
N PRO A 198 -6.77 -9.91 -6.52
CA PRO A 198 -5.44 -10.43 -6.20
C PRO A 198 -4.76 -11.13 -7.40
N SER A 199 -5.54 -11.52 -8.41
CA SER A 199 -5.18 -12.51 -9.42
C SER A 199 -4.27 -12.04 -10.56
N LYS A 200 -3.83 -10.78 -10.61
CA LYS A 200 -2.91 -10.31 -11.66
C LYS A 200 -1.66 -9.59 -11.17
N ARG A 201 -1.52 -9.32 -9.86
CA ARG A 201 -0.32 -8.66 -9.32
C ARG A 201 0.96 -9.49 -9.48
N TYR A 202 0.87 -10.81 -9.37
CA TYR A 202 2.01 -11.70 -9.63
C TYR A 202 2.60 -11.46 -11.02
N HIS A 203 1.76 -11.11 -12.02
CA HIS A 203 2.21 -10.85 -13.38
C HIS A 203 3.14 -9.65 -13.44
N LEU A 204 2.79 -8.56 -12.76
CA LEU A 204 3.60 -7.35 -12.68
C LEU A 204 4.95 -7.63 -12.00
N PHE A 205 4.96 -8.37 -10.89
CA PHE A 205 6.20 -8.79 -10.25
C PHE A 205 7.07 -9.67 -11.16
N CYS A 206 6.48 -10.62 -11.91
CA CYS A 206 7.22 -11.37 -12.93
C CYS A 206 7.84 -10.44 -13.99
N LYS A 207 7.15 -9.38 -14.41
CA LYS A 207 7.68 -8.40 -15.37
C LYS A 207 8.81 -7.55 -14.78
N GLN A 208 8.72 -7.14 -13.51
CA GLN A 208 9.81 -6.45 -12.81
C GLN A 208 11.03 -7.36 -12.68
N ALA A 209 10.83 -8.63 -12.31
CA ALA A 209 11.91 -9.62 -12.24
C ALA A 209 12.63 -9.77 -13.58
N VAL A 210 11.89 -9.79 -14.70
CA VAL A 210 12.50 -9.76 -16.05
C VAL A 210 13.35 -8.50 -16.25
N CYS A 211 12.83 -7.32 -15.92
CA CYS A 211 13.60 -6.07 -16.06
C CYS A 211 14.91 -6.13 -15.25
N HIS A 212 14.86 -6.59 -14.00
CA HIS A 212 16.03 -6.73 -13.14
C HIS A 212 17.03 -7.78 -13.65
N LEU A 213 16.55 -8.91 -14.17
CA LEU A 213 17.41 -9.93 -14.80
C LEU A 213 18.17 -9.38 -16.02
N GLU A 214 17.49 -8.63 -16.89
CA GLU A 214 18.13 -8.03 -18.06
C GLU A 214 19.13 -6.92 -17.67
N MET A 215 18.94 -6.29 -16.51
CA MET A 215 19.90 -5.36 -15.90
C MET A 215 21.02 -6.04 -15.10
N GLN A 216 21.02 -7.39 -15.02
CA GLN A 216 21.93 -8.19 -14.17
C GLN A 216 21.82 -7.89 -12.66
N ASP A 217 20.71 -7.30 -12.23
CA ASP A 217 20.38 -7.10 -10.82
C ASP A 217 19.65 -8.35 -10.30
N PHE A 218 20.44 -9.40 -10.07
CA PHE A 218 19.90 -10.72 -9.73
C PHE A 218 19.27 -10.76 -8.33
N GLU A 219 19.70 -9.90 -7.40
CA GLU A 219 19.12 -9.83 -6.06
C GLU A 219 17.69 -9.27 -6.11
N SER A 220 17.48 -8.14 -6.79
CA SER A 220 16.15 -7.55 -6.95
C SER A 220 15.23 -8.48 -7.76
N ALA A 221 15.76 -9.13 -8.80
CA ALA A 221 15.00 -10.11 -9.57
C ALA A 221 14.52 -11.29 -8.72
N LEU A 222 15.35 -11.79 -7.80
CA LEU A 222 14.99 -12.85 -6.87
C LEU A 222 13.87 -12.40 -5.91
N VAL A 223 13.97 -11.17 -5.40
CA VAL A 223 12.95 -10.57 -4.52
C VAL A 223 11.61 -10.50 -5.24
N ASP A 224 11.57 -9.97 -6.46
CA ASP A 224 10.32 -9.82 -7.21
C ASP A 224 9.73 -11.18 -7.63
N ALA A 225 10.58 -12.15 -8.02
CA ALA A 225 10.12 -13.50 -8.32
C ALA A 225 9.52 -14.21 -7.09
N ASN A 226 10.07 -13.98 -5.89
CA ASN A 226 9.52 -14.52 -4.65
C ASN A 226 8.18 -13.86 -4.32
N LYS A 227 8.04 -12.54 -4.45
CA LYS A 227 6.74 -11.86 -4.26
C LYS A 227 5.67 -12.38 -5.21
N ALA A 228 6.02 -12.67 -6.47
CA ALA A 228 5.10 -13.27 -7.41
C ALA A 228 4.62 -14.66 -6.94
N LEU A 229 5.51 -15.48 -6.38
CA LEU A 229 5.20 -16.80 -5.83
C LEU A 229 4.42 -16.75 -4.50
N GLU A 230 4.61 -15.70 -3.70
CA GLU A 230 3.79 -15.47 -2.51
C GLU A 230 2.31 -15.19 -2.87
N ILE A 231 2.06 -14.62 -4.05
CA ILE A 231 0.71 -14.34 -4.56
C ILE A 231 0.13 -15.53 -5.32
N ASP A 232 0.93 -16.17 -6.17
CA ASP A 232 0.55 -17.37 -6.92
C ASP A 232 1.65 -18.43 -6.82
N GLU A 233 1.51 -19.32 -5.84
CA GLU A 233 2.45 -20.42 -5.58
C GLU A 233 2.54 -21.42 -6.74
N GLY A 234 1.56 -21.43 -7.65
CA GLY A 234 1.51 -22.27 -8.84
C GLY A 234 2.17 -21.64 -10.07
N ASN A 235 2.66 -20.40 -9.96
CA ASN A 235 3.05 -19.63 -11.13
C ASN A 235 4.34 -20.14 -11.78
N ALA A 236 4.20 -20.79 -12.93
CA ALA A 236 5.34 -21.36 -13.65
C ALA A 236 6.35 -20.29 -14.11
N GLU A 237 5.87 -19.10 -14.45
CA GLU A 237 6.72 -18.00 -14.90
C GLU A 237 7.55 -17.43 -13.74
N ALA A 238 6.95 -17.26 -12.55
CA ALA A 238 7.65 -16.78 -11.37
C ALA A 238 8.77 -17.76 -10.94
N TYR A 239 8.51 -19.07 -10.95
CA TYR A 239 9.56 -20.08 -10.72
C TYR A 239 10.68 -20.01 -11.76
N PHE A 240 10.35 -19.72 -13.02
CA PHE A 240 11.34 -19.58 -14.09
C PHE A 240 12.23 -18.35 -13.86
N GLN A 241 11.64 -17.20 -13.53
CA GLN A 241 12.41 -15.99 -13.22
C GLN A 241 13.24 -16.15 -11.94
N ARG A 242 12.70 -16.82 -10.91
CA ARG A 242 13.46 -17.18 -9.70
C ARG A 242 14.67 -18.04 -10.03
N GLY A 243 14.50 -19.05 -10.89
CA GLY A 243 15.58 -19.92 -11.34
C GLY A 243 16.70 -19.15 -12.05
N ARG A 244 16.34 -18.25 -12.97
CA ARG A 244 17.30 -17.37 -13.66
C ARG A 244 18.05 -16.44 -12.70
N ALA A 245 17.36 -15.88 -11.72
CA ALA A 245 17.98 -14.99 -10.72
C ALA A 245 18.99 -15.76 -9.86
N LEU A 246 18.61 -16.94 -9.37
CA LEU A 246 19.49 -17.81 -8.58
C LEU A 246 20.69 -18.30 -9.40
N GLU A 247 20.52 -18.58 -10.69
CA GLU A 247 21.62 -18.91 -11.59
C GLU A 247 22.60 -17.73 -11.74
N GLY A 248 22.10 -16.51 -11.92
CA GLY A 248 22.91 -15.29 -11.95
C GLY A 248 23.66 -15.01 -10.65
N LEU A 249 23.10 -15.42 -9.50
CA LEU A 249 23.76 -15.38 -8.19
C LEU A 249 24.72 -16.55 -7.92
N GLY A 250 24.81 -17.53 -8.83
CA GLY A 250 25.65 -18.73 -8.66
C GLY A 250 25.09 -19.79 -7.70
N ILE A 251 23.81 -19.69 -7.33
CA ILE A 251 23.13 -20.62 -6.40
C ILE A 251 22.46 -21.75 -7.21
N TYR A 252 23.30 -22.55 -7.86
CA TYR A 252 22.86 -23.51 -8.89
C TYR A 252 21.90 -24.60 -8.38
N ALA A 253 22.04 -25.06 -7.13
CA ALA A 253 21.17 -26.10 -6.58
C ALA A 253 19.70 -25.64 -6.48
N GLN A 254 19.48 -24.43 -5.94
CA GLN A 254 18.15 -23.84 -5.82
C GLN A 254 17.61 -23.35 -7.17
N ALA A 255 18.50 -22.91 -8.07
CA ALA A 255 18.14 -22.57 -9.45
C ALA A 255 17.55 -23.79 -10.18
N LEU A 256 18.22 -24.95 -10.10
CA LEU A 256 17.76 -26.19 -10.73
C LEU A 256 16.40 -26.63 -10.19
N GLU A 257 16.21 -26.57 -8.87
CA GLU A 257 14.93 -26.88 -8.23
C GLU A 257 13.81 -25.96 -8.74
N SER A 258 14.07 -24.65 -8.80
CA SER A 258 13.09 -23.67 -9.28
C SER A 258 12.74 -23.88 -10.76
N LEU A 259 13.73 -24.18 -11.61
CA LEU A 259 13.49 -24.48 -13.03
C LEU A 259 12.73 -25.80 -13.22
N GLN A 260 12.96 -26.80 -12.37
CA GLN A 260 12.18 -28.04 -12.38
C GLN A 260 10.73 -27.80 -12.00
N GLN A 261 10.48 -26.97 -10.97
CA GLN A 261 9.13 -26.55 -10.59
C GLN A 261 8.45 -25.80 -11.74
N ALA A 262 9.13 -24.83 -12.36
CA ALA A 262 8.60 -24.11 -13.53
C ALA A 262 8.16 -25.06 -14.65
N ARG A 263 8.98 -26.06 -14.98
CA ARG A 263 8.67 -27.05 -16.02
C ARG A 263 7.48 -27.93 -15.63
N GLN A 264 7.42 -28.38 -14.38
CA GLN A 264 6.33 -29.21 -13.87
C GLN A 264 5.01 -28.45 -13.93
N ARG A 265 4.97 -27.20 -13.45
CA ARG A 265 3.77 -26.37 -13.48
C ARG A 265 3.30 -26.05 -14.91
N LYS A 266 4.21 -25.77 -15.86
CA LYS A 266 3.83 -25.64 -17.28
C LYS A 266 3.18 -26.90 -17.83
N ARG A 267 3.70 -28.09 -17.48
CA ARG A 267 3.14 -29.37 -17.92
C ARG A 267 1.75 -29.61 -17.36
N ASP A 268 1.54 -29.31 -16.08
CA ASP A 268 0.26 -29.49 -15.39
C ASP A 268 -0.80 -28.54 -15.95
N ASP A 269 -0.42 -27.30 -16.29
CA ASP A 269 -1.30 -26.31 -16.92
C ASP A 269 -1.76 -26.74 -18.34
N HIS A 270 -0.84 -27.24 -19.18
CA HIS A 270 -1.17 -27.77 -20.51
C HIS A 270 -2.00 -29.07 -20.46
N GLY A 271 -1.80 -29.88 -19.42
CA GLY A 271 -2.57 -31.10 -19.18
C GLY A 271 -4.00 -30.84 -18.71
N ALA A 272 -4.24 -29.72 -18.03
CA ALA A 272 -5.56 -29.28 -17.58
C ALA A 272 -6.41 -28.69 -18.72
N ALA A 273 -5.79 -27.98 -19.68
CA ALA A 273 -6.49 -27.37 -20.82
C ALA A 273 -6.90 -28.37 -21.93
N SER A 274 -6.48 -29.63 -21.84
CA SER A 274 -6.72 -30.68 -22.85
C SER A 274 -7.80 -31.71 -22.44
N ARG A 275 -8.59 -31.41 -21.40
CA ARG A 275 -9.73 -32.22 -20.92
C ARG A 275 -11.03 -31.44 -21.03
#